data_AF-A0A5E6N1I0-F1
#
_entry.id   AF-A0A5E6N1I0-F1
#
_cell.length_a   1.000
_cell.length_b   1.000
_cell.length_c   1.000
_cell.angle_alpha   90.00
_cell.angle_beta   90.00
_cell.angle_gamma   90.00
#
_symmetry.space_group_name_H-M   'P 1'
#
loop_
_entity.id
_entity.type
_entity.pdbx_description
1 polymer ?
#
loop_
_entity_poly.entity_id
_entity_poly.type
_entity_poly.pdbx_seq_one_letter_code
_entity_poly.pdbx_strand_id
1 'polypeptide(L)' 'MARIQFFYDGNKRTGRLMMNGVLLTNGLPVINLPASKQLEFNQLMLDFYPSNNEAPMRALMLSCLNPQHLKIMNEQCTPI' A
#
# COMPACT_ATOMS: atom_id res chain seq x y z
N MET A 1 1.31 6.89 8.82
CA MET A 1 2.67 7.24 8.34
C MET A 1 2.73 8.51 7.50
N ALA A 2 1.68 8.94 6.78
CA ALA A 2 1.74 10.13 5.92
C ALA A 2 2.05 11.47 6.63
N ARG A 3 1.59 11.66 7.88
CA ARG A 3 1.74 12.94 8.61
C ARG A 3 3.08 13.11 9.32
N ILE A 4 3.77 12.01 9.60
CA ILE A 4 5.01 12.01 10.38
C ILE A 4 6.15 11.70 9.42
N GLN A 5 7.02 12.68 9.21
CA GLN A 5 8.18 12.59 8.35
C GLN A 5 9.41 12.30 9.22
N PHE A 6 9.83 11.03 9.28
CA PHE A 6 10.95 10.62 10.13
C PHE A 6 12.32 10.95 9.53
N PHE A 7 12.42 10.91 8.20
CA PHE A 7 13.66 11.15 7.46
C PHE A 7 13.60 12.47 6.70
N TYR A 8 14.77 13.07 6.39
CA TYR A 8 14.83 14.26 5.52
C TYR A 8 14.26 13.97 4.12
N ASP A 9 14.62 12.81 3.55
CA ASP A 9 14.07 12.27 2.30
C ASP A 9 13.83 10.75 2.42
N GLY A 10 13.06 10.16 1.51
CA GLY A 10 12.90 8.72 1.39
C GLY A 10 11.70 8.12 2.13
N ASN A 11 10.97 8.90 2.94
CA ASN A 11 9.83 8.42 3.75
C ASN A 11 8.78 7.65 2.94
N LYS A 12 8.50 8.06 1.70
CA LYS A 12 7.56 7.36 0.81
C LYS A 12 8.06 5.95 0.44
N ARG A 13 9.36 5.81 0.17
CA ARG A 13 10.00 4.53 -0.17
C ARG A 13 10.05 3.63 1.06
N THR A 14 10.49 4.17 2.19
CA THR A 14 10.57 3.43 3.46
C THR A 14 9.18 3.01 3.95
N GLY A 15 8.18 3.89 3.89
CA GLY A 15 6.80 3.55 4.26
C GLY A 15 6.22 2.44 3.40
N ARG A 16 6.47 2.46 2.08
CA ARG A 16 6.06 1.38 1.17
C ARG A 16 6.78 0.07 1.50
N LEU A 17 8.08 0.12 1.77
CA LEU A 17 8.87 -1.05 2.15
C LEU A 17 8.32 -1.69 3.44
N MET A 18 8.09 -0.88 4.48
CA MET A 18 7.51 -1.35 5.75
C MET A 18 6.11 -1.94 5.56
N MET A 19 5.23 -1.25 4.82
CA MET A 19 3.88 -1.75 4.51
C MET A 19 3.95 -3.12 3.84
N ASN A 20 4.79 -3.25 2.82
CA ASN A 20 4.97 -4.50 2.08
C ASN A 20 5.57 -5.60 2.96
N GLY A 21 6.48 -5.30 3.88
CA GLY A 21 7.01 -6.26 4.85
C GLY A 21 5.92 -6.82 5.77
N VAL A 22 5.02 -5.96 6.26
CA VAL A 22 3.87 -6.39 7.09
C VAL A 22 2.93 -7.29 6.28
N LEU A 23 2.60 -6.91 5.04
CA LEU A 23 1.76 -7.73 4.17
C LEU A 23 2.35 -9.12 3.94
N LEU A 24 3.63 -9.18 3.56
CA LEU A 24 4.33 -10.45 3.32
C LEU A 24 4.39 -11.34 4.56
N THR A 25 4.63 -10.76 5.74
CA THR A 25 4.66 -11.50 7.01
C THR A 25 3.30 -12.14 7.33
N ASN A 26 2.20 -11.57 6.83
CA ASN A 26 0.84 -12.10 6.98
C ASN A 26 0.40 -12.98 5.79
N GLY A 27 1.32 -13.36 4.88
CA GLY A 27 0.99 -14.15 3.70
C GLY A 27 0.19 -13.38 2.63
N LEU A 28 0.18 -12.05 2.71
CA LEU A 28 -0.50 -11.18 1.75
C LEU A 28 0.46 -10.66 0.68
N PRO A 29 -0.02 -10.46 -0.56
CA PRO A 29 0.80 -9.96 -1.65
C PRO A 29 1.20 -8.51 -1.44
N VAL A 30 2.38 -8.18 -1.97
CA VAL A 30 2.88 -6.82 -2.02
C VAL A 30 2.01 -5.94 -2.91
N ILE A 31 1.82 -4.69 -2.47
CA ILE A 31 1.09 -3.67 -3.22
C ILE A 31 2.10 -2.69 -3.78
N ASN A 32 1.98 -2.42 -5.09
CA ASN A 32 2.77 -1.41 -5.75
C ASN A 32 1.86 -0.43 -6.49
N LEU A 33 2.01 0.87 -6.21
CA LEU A 33 1.27 1.92 -6.90
C LEU A 33 1.93 2.15 -8.28
N PRO A 34 1.22 1.93 -9.40
CA PRO A 34 1.74 2.22 -10.73
C PRO A 34 1.85 3.74 -10.95
N ALA A 35 2.80 4.15 -11.80
CA ALA A 35 3.04 5.56 -12.10
C ALA A 35 1.78 6.28 -12.64
N SER A 36 0.94 5.57 -13.40
CA SER A 36 -0.32 6.09 -13.94
C SER A 36 -1.32 6.56 -12.86
N LYS A 37 -1.28 5.97 -11.67
CA LYS A 37 -2.16 6.31 -10.53
C LYS A 37 -1.51 7.28 -9.54
N GLN A 38 -0.32 7.81 -9.84
CA GLN A 38 0.38 8.73 -8.95
C GLN A 38 -0.40 10.04 -8.73
N LEU A 39 -1.03 10.57 -9.79
CA LEU A 39 -1.80 11.81 -9.69
C LEU A 39 -3.01 11.63 -8.76
N GLU A 40 -3.77 10.55 -8.96
CA GLU A 40 -4.93 10.19 -8.12
C GLU A 40 -4.53 10.01 -6.66
N PHE A 41 -3.43 9.29 -6.41
CA PHE A 41 -2.90 9.13 -5.06
C PHE A 41 -2.54 10.47 -4.41
N ASN A 42 -1.93 11.40 -5.14
CA ASN A 42 -1.59 12.72 -4.61
C ASN A 42 -2.84 13.54 -4.27
N GLN A 43 -3.90 13.45 -5.08
CA GLN A 43 -5.18 14.11 -4.80
C GLN A 43 -5.83 13.55 -3.53
N LEU A 44 -5.89 12.22 -3.40
CA LEU A 44 -6.42 11.58 -2.19
C LEU A 44 -5.61 11.91 -0.94
N MET A 45 -4.28 12.06 -1.08
CA MET A 45 -3.42 12.51 0.02
C MET A 45 -3.74 13.94 0.46
N LEU A 46 -4.02 14.86 -0.48
CA LEU A 46 -4.43 16.23 -0.15
C LEU A 46 -5.74 16.24 0.65
N ASP A 47 -6.71 15.40 0.27
CA ASP A 47 -7.99 15.27 0.98
C ASP A 47 -7.83 14.58 2.34
N PHE A 48 -6.87 13.67 2.47
CA PHE A 48 -6.58 12.96 3.71
C PHE A 48 -6.03 13.89 4.82
N TYR A 49 -5.20 14.89 4.48
CA TYR A 49 -4.61 15.79 5.47
C TYR A 49 -5.64 16.57 6.31
N PRO A 50 -6.70 17.16 5.76
CA PRO A 50 -7.74 17.81 6.55
C PRO A 50 -8.78 16.83 7.11
N SER A 51 -9.21 15.82 6.33
CA SER A 51 -10.34 14.97 6.71
C SER A 51 -9.98 13.82 7.65
N ASN A 52 -8.71 13.41 7.66
CA ASN A 52 -8.22 12.20 8.33
C ASN A 52 -8.92 10.90 7.86
N ASN A 53 -9.62 10.94 6.72
CA ASN A 53 -10.32 9.80 6.17
C ASN A 53 -9.40 9.00 5.23
N GLU A 54 -8.94 7.84 5.70
CA GLU A 54 -8.03 6.95 4.97
C GLU A 54 -8.74 5.98 4.01
N ALA A 55 -10.07 5.85 4.09
CA ALA A 55 -10.82 4.87 3.32
C ALA A 55 -10.64 5.00 1.80
N PRO A 56 -10.66 6.21 1.19
CA PRO A 56 -10.45 6.37 -0.25
C PRO A 56 -9.07 5.91 -0.70
N MET A 57 -8.05 6.25 0.08
CA MET A 57 -6.66 5.91 -0.21
C MET A 57 -6.42 4.41 -0.05
N ARG A 58 -7.03 3.78 0.96
CA ARG A 58 -7.01 2.32 1.12
C ARG A 58 -7.67 1.62 -0.05
N ALA A 59 -8.82 2.11 -0.53
CA ALA A 59 -9.50 1.56 -1.69
C ALA A 59 -8.64 1.66 -2.97
N LEU A 60 -7.97 2.80 -3.19
CA LEU A 60 -7.03 2.96 -4.30
C LEU A 60 -5.89 1.93 -4.23
N MET A 61 -5.28 1.75 -3.06
CA MET A 61 -4.20 0.78 -2.88
C MET A 61 -4.66 -0.65 -3.14
N LEU A 62 -5.84 -1.03 -2.64
CA LEU A 62 -6.43 -2.35 -2.90
C LEU A 62 -6.75 -2.56 -4.39
N SER A 63 -7.19 -1.52 -5.09
CA SER A 63 -7.44 -1.59 -6.55
C SER A 63 -6.17 -1.83 -7.38
N CYS A 64 -4.98 -1.62 -6.80
CA CYS A 64 -3.70 -1.89 -7.46
C CYS A 64 -3.27 -3.35 -7.29
N LEU A 65 -4.00 -4.15 -6.49
CA LEU A 65 -3.68 -5.54 -6.26
C LEU A 65 -4.28 -6.43 -7.34
N ASN A 66 -3.46 -7.32 -7.91
CA ASN A 66 -3.95 -8.33 -8.84
C ASN A 66 -4.56 -9.50 -8.05
N PRO A 67 -5.84 -9.84 -8.24
CA PRO A 67 -6.49 -10.96 -7.55
C PRO A 67 -5.84 -12.32 -7.83
N GLN A 68 -5.10 -12.47 -8.92
CA GLN A 68 -4.32 -13.68 -9.20
C GLN A 68 -3.22 -13.91 -8.14
N HIS A 69 -2.57 -12.85 -7.66
CA HIS A 69 -1.53 -12.97 -6.64
C HIS A 69 -2.09 -13.42 -5.29
N LEU A 70 -3.34 -13.04 -4.97
CA LEU A 70 -4.03 -13.54 -3.78
C LEU A 70 -4.26 -15.05 -3.85
N LYS A 71 -4.63 -15.58 -5.03
CA LYS A 71 -4.82 -17.03 -5.22
C LYS A 71 -3.50 -17.78 -5.05
N ILE A 72 -2.44 -17.30 -5.71
CA ILE A 72 -1.11 -17.92 -5.63
C ILE A 72 -0.61 -17.95 -4.18
N MET A 73 -0.71 -16.85 -3.43
CA MET A 73 -0.22 -16.82 -2.04
C MET A 73 -1.08 -17.66 -1.09
N ASN A 74 -2.39 -17.77 -1.33
CA ASN A 74 -3.26 -18.66 -0.54
C ASN A 74 -2.98 -20.15 -0.81
N GLU A 75 -2.63 -20.53 -2.04
CA GLU A 75 -2.33 -21.92 -2.41
C GLU A 75 -0.97 -22.41 -1.84
N GLN A 76 0.00 -21.51 -1.68
CA GLN A 76 1.33 -21.80 -1.14
C GLN A 76 1.34 -21.98 0.40
N CYS A 77 0.22 -21.74 1.06
CA CYS A 77 0.02 -22.01 2.50
C CYS A 77 -0.61 -23.40 2.73
N THR A 78 -0.21 -24.41 1.94
CA THR A 78 -0.43 -25.81 2.32
C THR A 78 0.87 -26.31 2.97
N PRO A 79 0.87 -26.60 4.28
CA PRO A 79 2.06 -27.14 4.94
C PRO A 79 2.39 -28.52 4.35
N ILE A 80 3.66 -28.70 3.97
CA ILE A 80 4.26 -30.01 3.70
C ILE A 80 4.48 -30.73 5.04
#